data_AF-A0A956YG58-F1
#
_entry.id   AF-A0A956YG58-F1
#
_cell.length_a   1.000
_cell.length_b   1.000
_cell.length_c   1.000
_cell.angle_alpha   90.00
_cell.angle_beta   90.00
_cell.angle_gamma   90.00
#
_symmetry.space_group_name_H-M   'P 1'
#
loop_
_entity.id
_entity.type
_entity.pdbx_description
1 polymer ?
#
loop_
_entity_poly.entity_id
_entity_poly.type
_entity_poly.pdbx_seq_one_letter_code
_entity_poly.pdbx_strand_id
1 'polypeptide(L)'
;MGEGILVTPLGLSPGAVSGMALALNAQLGRETISRVEAIGTTNKTSLEVGQKLKELLNEKDILFKPHFISQAELDTDDAATEFMLRMGQLLGSLQGQGHKIHVGVTSGRSGMGALAALATNVYGADHLWHLWVSKDIEEKGRWEILPRPHSLDTNKYLNPTLEDGAYQVVKLPFLDLRPYHPILRQYYLSYKRAIANHQTPDVPKEVSPLLTLLVNSQIERFEELFPAELSFGAAQEIADMVAKFSSQSPEEQDEAMIRLGAILRQHQIIDEQTRQRLQRVLRHEGDGEEVWRILTSDTDTQGIWQRIAANKDQLSLGVSATALLLQIAMMILQIQGVI
;
A
#
# COMPACT_ATOMS: atom_id res chain seq x y z
N MET A 1 -18.72 12.91 -15.25
CA MET A 1 -18.98 12.86 -13.81
C MET A 1 -17.96 11.90 -13.24
N GLY A 2 -17.12 12.35 -12.30
CA GLY A 2 -16.06 11.51 -11.74
C GLY A 2 -16.61 10.68 -10.59
N GLU A 3 -16.40 9.38 -10.63
CA GLU A 3 -16.69 8.47 -9.53
C GLU A 3 -15.70 8.75 -8.39
N GLY A 4 -16.21 9.13 -7.21
CA GLY A 4 -15.41 9.42 -6.02
C GLY A 4 -15.15 8.16 -5.20
N ILE A 5 -13.92 7.99 -4.72
CA ILE A 5 -13.53 6.85 -3.87
C ILE A 5 -13.04 7.38 -2.54
N LEU A 6 -13.62 6.86 -1.45
CA LEU A 6 -13.15 7.10 -0.10
C LEU A 6 -12.11 6.05 0.29
N VAL A 7 -10.89 6.47 0.58
CA VAL A 7 -9.85 5.66 1.21
C VAL A 7 -9.77 6.05 2.69
N THR A 8 -9.86 5.10 3.61
CA THR A 8 -9.87 5.43 5.05
C THR A 8 -9.26 4.29 5.87
N PRO A 9 -8.67 4.56 7.05
CA PRO A 9 -8.40 3.49 7.99
C PRO A 9 -9.70 2.79 8.43
N LEU A 10 -9.57 1.57 8.93
CA LEU A 10 -10.63 0.78 9.53
C LEU A 10 -10.29 0.53 11.00
N GLY A 11 -11.17 0.99 11.90
CA GLY A 11 -11.01 0.79 13.34
C GLY A 11 -12.19 0.03 13.93
N LEU A 12 -12.33 0.14 15.25
CA LEU A 12 -13.40 -0.53 16.00
C LEU A 12 -14.75 0.20 15.94
N SER A 13 -14.80 1.40 15.34
CA SER A 13 -16.00 2.20 15.23
C SER A 13 -16.49 2.25 13.77
N PRO A 14 -17.36 1.32 13.32
CA PRO A 14 -17.84 1.28 11.93
C PRO A 14 -18.51 2.59 11.46
N GLY A 15 -19.12 3.33 12.38
CA GLY A 15 -19.72 4.64 12.10
C GLY A 15 -18.74 5.68 11.60
N ALA A 16 -17.45 5.58 11.94
CA ALA A 16 -16.44 6.49 11.42
C ALA A 16 -16.22 6.31 9.90
N VAL A 17 -16.35 5.07 9.41
CA VAL A 17 -16.22 4.74 7.98
C VAL A 17 -17.53 5.01 7.24
N SER A 18 -18.62 4.38 7.69
CA SER A 18 -19.93 4.52 7.06
C SER A 18 -20.47 5.95 7.13
N GLY A 19 -20.36 6.58 8.30
CA GLY A 19 -20.75 7.96 8.50
C GLY A 19 -19.95 8.94 7.65
N MET A 20 -18.64 8.71 7.43
CA MET A 20 -17.84 9.56 6.55
C MET A 20 -18.33 9.47 5.10
N ALA A 21 -18.58 8.26 4.58
CA ALA A 21 -19.06 8.07 3.21
C ALA A 21 -20.42 8.75 2.99
N LEU A 22 -21.36 8.56 3.93
CA LEU A 22 -22.70 9.13 3.86
C LEU A 22 -22.69 10.66 4.02
N ALA A 23 -21.89 11.17 4.96
CA ALA A 23 -21.74 12.61 5.17
C ALA A 23 -21.09 13.31 3.97
N LEU A 24 -20.08 12.68 3.35
CA LEU A 24 -19.49 13.18 2.11
C LEU A 24 -20.51 13.19 0.97
N ASN A 25 -21.32 12.14 0.80
CA ASN A 25 -22.39 12.11 -0.20
C ASN A 25 -23.43 13.22 0.02
N ALA A 26 -23.77 13.53 1.28
CA ALA A 26 -24.65 14.64 1.61
C ALA A 26 -24.04 16.01 1.27
N GLN A 27 -22.72 16.16 1.40
CA GLN A 27 -22.02 17.44 1.20
C GLN A 27 -21.55 17.70 -0.25
N LEU A 28 -21.11 16.66 -0.97
CA LEU A 28 -20.48 16.76 -2.30
C LEU A 28 -21.50 17.02 -3.43
N GLY A 29 -22.80 16.83 -3.16
CA GLY A 29 -23.88 17.15 -4.09
C GLY A 29 -23.87 16.28 -5.35
N ARG A 30 -23.25 16.75 -6.43
CA ARG A 30 -23.20 16.04 -7.73
C ARG A 30 -22.11 14.98 -7.81
N GLU A 31 -21.11 15.04 -6.94
CA GLU A 31 -20.11 13.99 -6.80
C GLU A 31 -20.56 13.04 -5.68
N THR A 32 -20.40 11.75 -5.91
CA THR A 32 -20.77 10.71 -4.94
C THR A 32 -19.61 9.76 -4.72
N ILE A 33 -19.37 9.44 -3.45
CA ILE A 33 -18.64 8.27 -3.01
C ILE A 33 -19.48 7.04 -3.33
N SER A 34 -19.10 6.33 -4.39
CA SER A 34 -19.68 5.04 -4.78
C SER A 34 -18.85 3.85 -4.27
N ARG A 35 -17.61 4.10 -3.86
CA ARG A 35 -16.68 3.08 -3.38
C ARG A 35 -15.92 3.54 -2.16
N VAL A 36 -15.77 2.63 -1.20
CA VAL A 36 -14.98 2.81 0.01
C VAL A 36 -13.95 1.69 0.08
N GLU A 37 -12.67 2.07 0.16
CA GLU A 37 -11.54 1.16 0.30
C GLU A 37 -10.93 1.41 1.70
N ALA A 38 -11.09 0.47 2.63
CA ALA A 38 -10.73 0.68 4.04
C ALA A 38 -9.57 -0.20 4.49
N ILE A 39 -8.57 0.35 5.18
CA ILE A 39 -7.37 -0.39 5.61
C ILE A 39 -7.39 -0.63 7.12
N GLY A 40 -7.45 -1.89 7.55
CA GLY A 40 -7.49 -2.32 8.95
C GLY A 40 -6.32 -3.21 9.35
N THR A 41 -6.32 -3.64 10.61
CA THR A 41 -5.45 -4.70 11.13
C THR A 41 -6.17 -6.05 11.12
N THR A 42 -5.43 -7.15 11.26
CA THR A 42 -5.98 -8.52 11.32
C THR A 42 -6.58 -8.90 12.68
N ASN A 43 -6.73 -7.96 13.63
CA ASN A 43 -7.43 -8.31 14.86
C ASN A 43 -8.87 -8.73 14.57
N LYS A 44 -9.38 -9.66 15.40
CA LYS A 44 -10.69 -10.28 15.19
C LYS A 44 -11.81 -9.26 15.03
N THR A 45 -11.82 -8.22 15.85
CA THR A 45 -12.87 -7.19 15.84
C THR A 45 -12.83 -6.36 14.56
N SER A 46 -11.66 -5.97 14.07
CA SER A 46 -11.48 -5.25 12.80
C SER A 46 -12.01 -6.06 11.62
N LEU A 47 -11.73 -7.36 11.58
CA LEU A 47 -12.26 -8.28 10.56
C LEU A 47 -13.80 -8.34 10.59
N GLU A 48 -14.39 -8.50 11.78
CA GLU A 48 -15.85 -8.50 11.97
C GLU A 48 -16.50 -7.19 11.53
N VAL A 49 -15.90 -6.05 11.92
CA VAL A 49 -16.36 -4.71 11.53
C VAL A 49 -16.29 -4.55 10.01
N GLY A 50 -15.20 -4.97 9.37
CA GLY A 50 -15.05 -4.92 7.91
C GLY A 50 -16.12 -5.73 7.19
N GLN A 51 -16.39 -6.96 7.65
CA GLN A 51 -17.45 -7.79 7.08
C GLN A 51 -18.83 -7.13 7.25
N LYS A 52 -19.11 -6.55 8.43
CA LYS A 52 -20.41 -5.89 8.65
C LYS A 52 -20.58 -4.62 7.81
N LEU A 53 -19.53 -3.82 7.67
CA LEU A 53 -19.56 -2.62 6.82
C LEU A 53 -19.81 -2.98 5.36
N LYS A 54 -19.29 -4.12 4.89
CA LYS A 54 -19.57 -4.62 3.54
C LYS A 54 -21.05 -4.83 3.29
N GLU A 55 -21.75 -5.46 4.24
CA GLU A 55 -23.21 -5.65 4.16
C GLU A 55 -23.94 -4.30 4.18
N LEU A 56 -23.62 -3.46 5.16
CA LEU A 56 -24.31 -2.19 5.40
C LEU A 56 -24.15 -1.19 4.25
N LEU A 57 -22.95 -1.03 3.71
CA LEU A 57 -22.70 -0.06 2.63
C LEU A 57 -23.24 -0.54 1.29
N ASN A 58 -23.28 -1.85 1.04
CA ASN A 58 -23.93 -2.40 -0.15
C ASN A 58 -25.43 -2.11 -0.17
N GLU A 59 -26.11 -2.03 0.99
CA GLU A 59 -27.52 -1.59 1.08
C GLU A 59 -27.72 -0.12 0.67
N LYS A 60 -26.64 0.66 0.55
CA LYS A 60 -26.64 2.05 0.09
C LYS A 60 -26.02 2.22 -1.29
N ASP A 61 -25.85 1.13 -2.04
CA ASP A 61 -25.18 1.12 -3.35
C ASP A 61 -23.73 1.67 -3.30
N ILE A 62 -23.07 1.54 -2.13
CA ILE A 62 -21.67 1.91 -1.94
C ILE A 62 -20.84 0.62 -1.85
N LEU A 63 -19.99 0.38 -2.85
CA LEU A 63 -19.10 -0.77 -2.86
C LEU A 63 -18.05 -0.62 -1.75
N PHE A 64 -18.02 -1.56 -0.82
CA PHE A 64 -17.02 -1.58 0.26
C PHE A 64 -15.99 -2.69 0.06
N LYS A 65 -14.71 -2.32 0.14
CA LYS A 65 -13.57 -3.24 0.06
C LYS A 65 -12.63 -3.04 1.26
N PRO A 66 -12.60 -3.98 2.22
CA PRO A 66 -11.64 -3.95 3.28
C PRO A 66 -10.30 -4.54 2.83
N HIS A 67 -9.21 -3.93 3.27
CA HIS A 67 -7.82 -4.37 3.16
C HIS A 67 -7.26 -4.54 4.55
N PHE A 68 -6.37 -5.50 4.75
CA PHE A 68 -5.78 -5.76 6.05
C PHE A 68 -4.27 -5.88 5.95
N ILE A 69 -3.55 -5.23 6.86
CA ILE A 69 -2.13 -5.51 7.08
C ILE A 69 -1.98 -6.85 7.80
N SER A 70 -0.82 -7.49 7.67
CA SER A 70 -0.52 -8.78 8.30
C SER A 70 -0.60 -8.71 9.83
N GLN A 71 -0.29 -7.56 10.41
CA GLN A 71 -0.22 -7.33 11.85
C GLN A 71 -1.60 -7.19 12.50
N ALA A 72 -1.74 -7.77 13.69
CA ALA A 72 -2.97 -7.69 14.47
C ALA A 72 -3.17 -6.29 15.07
N GLU A 73 -2.09 -5.58 15.37
CA GLU A 73 -2.09 -4.24 15.95
C GLU A 73 -1.07 -3.34 15.25
N LEU A 74 -1.23 -2.03 15.44
CA LEU A 74 -0.34 -1.01 14.93
C LEU A 74 0.57 -0.48 16.07
N ASP A 75 1.36 -1.37 16.65
CA ASP A 75 2.20 -1.10 17.83
C ASP A 75 3.70 -1.32 17.60
N THR A 76 4.11 -1.62 16.37
CA THR A 76 5.50 -1.77 15.95
C THR A 76 5.81 -0.90 14.72
N ASP A 77 7.09 -0.60 14.52
CA ASP A 77 7.57 0.14 13.35
C ASP A 77 7.28 -0.63 12.04
N ASP A 78 7.38 -1.95 12.07
CA ASP A 78 7.04 -2.81 10.94
C ASP A 78 5.55 -2.72 10.58
N ALA A 79 4.65 -2.71 11.58
CA ALA A 79 3.22 -2.54 11.35
C ALA A 79 2.88 -1.16 10.78
N ALA A 80 3.52 -0.10 11.30
CA ALA A 80 3.36 1.26 10.80
C ALA A 80 3.84 1.40 9.35
N THR A 81 4.98 0.78 9.05
CA THR A 81 5.54 0.71 7.70
C THR A 81 4.57 -0.02 6.77
N GLU A 82 4.15 -1.24 7.10
CA GLU A 82 3.22 -2.01 6.27
C GLU A 82 1.93 -1.24 5.98
N PHE A 83 1.36 -0.56 6.99
CA PHE A 83 0.17 0.27 6.81
C PHE A 83 0.40 1.42 5.82
N MET A 84 1.52 2.14 5.95
CA MET A 84 1.90 3.20 5.02
C MET A 84 2.08 2.67 3.59
N LEU A 85 2.69 1.51 3.42
CA LEU A 85 2.89 0.88 2.11
C LEU A 85 1.54 0.53 1.48
N ARG A 86 0.62 -0.10 2.24
CA ARG A 86 -0.74 -0.44 1.76
C ARG A 86 -1.55 0.80 1.38
N MET A 87 -1.48 1.87 2.18
CA MET A 87 -2.10 3.14 1.85
C MET A 87 -1.54 3.70 0.53
N GLY A 88 -0.22 3.76 0.37
CA GLY A 88 0.41 4.29 -0.84
C GLY A 88 0.07 3.51 -2.10
N GLN A 89 0.04 2.18 -2.01
CA GLN A 89 -0.37 1.31 -3.11
C GLN A 89 -1.80 1.59 -3.56
N LEU A 90 -2.72 1.69 -2.60
CA LEU A 90 -4.12 1.95 -2.89
C LEU A 90 -4.31 3.34 -3.53
N LEU A 91 -3.70 4.37 -2.95
CA LEU A 91 -3.78 5.74 -3.50
C LEU A 91 -3.20 5.83 -4.92
N GLY A 92 -2.02 5.25 -5.14
CA GLY A 92 -1.38 5.24 -6.46
C GLY A 92 -2.17 4.45 -7.51
N SER A 93 -2.73 3.30 -7.12
CA SER A 93 -3.58 2.46 -7.99
C SER A 93 -4.80 3.21 -8.50
N LEU A 94 -5.53 3.81 -7.56
CA LEU A 94 -6.78 4.50 -7.84
C LEU A 94 -6.54 5.76 -8.68
N GLN A 95 -5.44 6.47 -8.42
CA GLN A 95 -5.00 7.61 -9.25
C GLN A 95 -4.65 7.18 -10.66
N GLY A 96 -3.92 6.08 -10.83
CA GLY A 96 -3.56 5.53 -12.13
C GLY A 96 -4.78 5.14 -12.97
N GLN A 97 -5.89 4.79 -12.32
CA GLN A 97 -7.18 4.49 -12.95
C GLN A 97 -8.02 5.75 -13.25
N GLY A 98 -7.53 6.95 -12.88
CA GLY A 98 -8.22 8.22 -13.11
C GLY A 98 -9.38 8.50 -12.15
N HIS A 99 -9.43 7.81 -11.00
CA HIS A 99 -10.45 8.05 -9.98
C HIS A 99 -10.16 9.31 -9.17
N LYS A 100 -11.22 9.94 -8.65
CA LYS A 100 -11.12 11.04 -7.69
C LYS A 100 -11.03 10.48 -6.28
N ILE A 101 -9.95 10.77 -5.57
CA ILE A 101 -9.64 10.16 -4.27
C ILE A 101 -9.90 11.12 -3.12
N HIS A 102 -10.73 10.65 -2.20
CA HIS A 102 -11.03 11.26 -0.92
C HIS A 102 -10.36 10.41 0.17
N VAL A 103 -9.54 11.00 1.02
CA VAL A 103 -8.96 10.29 2.17
C VAL A 103 -9.64 10.72 3.46
N GLY A 104 -10.15 9.77 4.23
CA GLY A 104 -10.68 10.00 5.58
C GLY A 104 -9.67 9.62 6.66
N VAL A 105 -9.51 10.45 7.70
CA VAL A 105 -8.56 10.18 8.81
C VAL A 105 -9.21 9.93 10.17
N THR A 106 -10.55 9.96 10.24
CA THR A 106 -11.29 9.80 11.50
C THR A 106 -11.30 8.37 12.02
N SER A 107 -11.31 7.41 11.11
CA SER A 107 -11.42 5.99 11.45
C SER A 107 -10.08 5.41 11.90
N GLY A 108 -10.11 4.25 12.55
CA GLY A 108 -8.91 3.59 13.06
C GLY A 108 -8.48 4.08 14.45
N ARG A 109 -7.38 3.53 14.96
CA ARG A 109 -6.70 4.11 16.12
C ARG A 109 -6.02 5.42 15.68
N SER A 110 -5.75 6.34 16.62
CA SER A 110 -5.17 7.66 16.33
C SER A 110 -3.90 7.58 15.46
N GLY A 111 -3.07 6.55 15.67
CA GLY A 111 -1.89 6.29 14.83
C GLY A 111 -2.23 6.01 13.37
N MET A 112 -3.29 5.24 13.07
CA MET A 112 -3.71 4.95 11.70
C MET A 112 -4.21 6.20 10.97
N GLY A 113 -4.95 7.07 11.66
CA GLY A 113 -5.38 8.36 11.11
C GLY A 113 -4.18 9.27 10.79
N ALA A 114 -3.19 9.31 11.68
CA ALA A 114 -1.94 10.04 11.45
C ALA A 114 -1.15 9.48 10.26
N LEU A 115 -1.02 8.15 10.15
CA LEU A 115 -0.38 7.50 9.00
C LEU A 115 -1.16 7.75 7.71
N ALA A 116 -2.49 7.72 7.73
CA ALA A 116 -3.29 8.05 6.54
C ALA A 116 -3.09 9.51 6.08
N ALA A 117 -2.99 10.46 7.01
CA ALA A 117 -2.63 11.83 6.69
C ALA A 117 -1.22 11.93 6.09
N LEU A 118 -0.23 11.25 6.68
CA LEU A 118 1.14 11.20 6.13
C LEU A 118 1.16 10.57 4.73
N ALA A 119 0.50 9.44 4.54
CA ALA A 119 0.34 8.79 3.24
C ALA A 119 -0.30 9.71 2.21
N THR A 120 -1.27 10.54 2.61
CA THR A 120 -1.87 11.54 1.70
C THR A 120 -0.87 12.59 1.26
N ASN A 121 0.03 13.05 2.15
CA ASN A 121 1.06 14.01 1.76
C ASN A 121 2.07 13.39 0.79
N VAL A 122 2.43 12.14 1.03
CA VAL A 122 3.45 11.43 0.25
C VAL A 122 2.87 10.94 -1.09
N TYR A 123 1.76 10.20 -1.08
CA TYR A 123 1.19 9.57 -2.28
C TYR A 123 0.08 10.37 -2.94
N GLY A 124 -0.26 11.53 -2.39
CA GLY A 124 -1.29 12.42 -2.89
C GLY A 124 -2.71 11.89 -2.75
N ALA A 125 -3.66 12.80 -2.87
CA ALA A 125 -5.09 12.56 -3.03
C ALA A 125 -5.70 13.80 -3.70
N ASP A 126 -7.00 13.80 -3.96
CA ASP A 126 -7.71 15.04 -4.31
C ASP A 126 -8.12 15.80 -3.05
N HIS A 127 -8.49 15.06 -2.00
CA HIS A 127 -9.02 15.63 -0.77
C HIS A 127 -8.63 14.82 0.47
N LEU A 128 -8.42 15.51 1.59
CA LEU A 128 -8.23 14.94 2.93
C LEU A 128 -9.36 15.43 3.84
N TRP A 129 -9.98 14.52 4.58
CA TRP A 129 -11.20 14.77 5.35
C TRP A 129 -11.09 14.26 6.78
N HIS A 130 -11.65 15.03 7.70
CA HIS A 130 -11.94 14.61 9.05
C HIS A 130 -13.45 14.74 9.29
N LEU A 131 -14.08 13.63 9.68
CA LEU A 131 -15.43 13.60 10.23
C LEU A 131 -15.34 13.89 11.72
N TRP A 132 -15.91 15.00 12.14
CA TRP A 132 -16.27 15.27 13.53
C TRP A 132 -17.68 14.77 13.78
N VAL A 133 -17.91 14.18 14.96
CA VAL A 133 -19.23 13.75 15.42
C VAL A 133 -19.49 14.22 16.84
N SER A 134 -20.75 14.23 17.25
CA SER A 134 -21.12 14.50 18.64
C SER A 134 -20.47 13.50 19.60
N LYS A 135 -20.24 13.94 20.84
CA LYS A 135 -19.64 13.12 21.90
C LYS A 135 -20.41 11.81 22.16
N ASP A 136 -21.74 11.86 22.06
CA ASP A 136 -22.59 10.68 22.22
C ASP A 136 -22.27 9.61 21.15
N ILE A 137 -22.05 10.04 19.91
CA ILE A 137 -21.70 9.14 18.81
C ILE A 137 -20.28 8.61 18.96
N GLU A 138 -19.33 9.47 19.34
CA GLU A 138 -17.94 9.09 19.57
C GLU A 138 -17.81 8.01 20.66
N GLU A 139 -18.49 8.20 21.80
CA GLU A 139 -18.39 7.30 22.95
C GLU A 139 -19.10 5.96 22.73
N LYS A 140 -20.21 5.93 21.97
CA LYS A 140 -21.06 4.74 21.80
C LYS A 140 -20.97 4.09 20.41
N GLY A 141 -20.17 4.68 19.51
CA GLY A 141 -19.99 4.20 18.13
C GLY A 141 -19.07 2.98 18.00
N ARG A 142 -18.48 2.51 19.10
CA ARG A 142 -17.62 1.33 19.14
C ARG A 142 -18.42 0.05 18.94
N TRP A 143 -17.89 -0.86 18.13
CA TRP A 143 -18.53 -2.13 17.75
C TRP A 143 -19.03 -2.94 18.93
N GLU A 144 -18.26 -3.01 20.02
CA GLU A 144 -18.56 -3.87 21.17
C GLU A 144 -19.80 -3.42 21.96
N ILE A 145 -20.12 -2.13 21.90
CA ILE A 145 -21.24 -1.51 22.63
C ILE A 145 -22.29 -0.90 21.70
N LEU A 146 -22.12 -1.12 20.39
CA LEU A 146 -22.97 -0.56 19.36
C LEU A 146 -24.40 -1.11 19.50
N PRO A 147 -25.43 -0.25 19.64
CA PRO A 147 -26.81 -0.71 19.77
C PRO A 147 -27.27 -1.53 18.56
N ARG A 148 -28.07 -2.56 18.82
CA ARG A 148 -28.72 -3.39 17.80
C ARG A 148 -30.16 -2.89 17.54
N PRO A 149 -30.71 -3.06 16.33
CA PRO A 149 -30.08 -3.66 15.15
C PRO A 149 -29.05 -2.74 14.47
N HIS A 150 -28.12 -3.34 13.73
CA HIS A 150 -27.15 -2.60 12.92
C HIS A 150 -27.80 -2.27 11.56
N SER A 151 -28.27 -1.03 11.39
CA SER A 151 -28.89 -0.51 10.17
C SER A 151 -28.49 0.94 9.95
N LEU A 152 -28.09 1.29 8.72
CA LEU A 152 -27.70 2.67 8.37
C LEU A 152 -28.89 3.64 8.33
N ASP A 153 -30.13 3.13 8.27
CA ASP A 153 -31.33 3.97 8.18
C ASP A 153 -31.87 4.41 9.55
N THR A 154 -31.51 3.69 10.61
CA THR A 154 -32.07 3.94 11.94
C THR A 154 -31.02 4.11 13.03
N ASN A 155 -29.77 3.70 12.78
CA ASN A 155 -28.73 3.72 13.80
C ASN A 155 -27.80 4.92 13.62
N LYS A 156 -28.01 5.97 14.43
CA LYS A 156 -27.20 7.19 14.40
C LYS A 156 -25.70 6.99 14.67
N TYR A 157 -25.34 5.90 15.34
CA TYR A 157 -23.94 5.56 15.62
C TYR A 157 -23.24 4.97 14.41
N LEU A 158 -23.99 4.52 13.40
CA LEU A 158 -23.47 4.09 12.09
C LEU A 158 -23.68 5.19 11.04
N ASN A 159 -24.78 5.92 11.12
CA ASN A 159 -25.11 7.00 10.21
C ASN A 159 -25.42 8.29 10.99
N PRO A 160 -24.41 9.14 11.24
CA PRO A 160 -24.62 10.37 12.00
C PRO A 160 -25.44 11.41 11.24
N THR A 161 -25.71 11.22 9.94
CA THR A 161 -26.55 12.15 9.16
C THR A 161 -28.03 12.03 9.48
N LEU A 162 -28.42 11.08 10.33
CA LEU A 162 -29.79 10.93 10.83
C LEU A 162 -30.16 11.98 11.89
N GLU A 163 -29.18 12.67 12.47
CA GLU A 163 -29.39 13.66 13.53
C GLU A 163 -28.77 15.01 13.14
N ASP A 164 -29.60 16.06 13.07
CA ASP A 164 -29.16 17.40 12.71
C ASP A 164 -28.12 17.93 13.70
N GLY A 165 -27.00 18.44 13.18
CA GLY A 165 -25.91 18.98 14.01
C GLY A 165 -25.07 17.94 14.73
N ALA A 166 -25.32 16.64 14.53
CA ALA A 166 -24.54 15.57 15.17
C ALA A 166 -23.21 15.27 14.46
N TYR A 167 -22.93 15.90 13.32
CA TYR A 167 -21.69 15.71 12.57
C TYR A 167 -21.24 16.96 11.81
N GLN A 168 -19.96 16.98 11.45
CA GLN A 168 -19.38 17.93 10.51
C GLN A 168 -18.23 17.26 9.76
N VAL A 169 -18.21 17.39 8.43
CA VAL A 169 -17.04 16.98 7.64
C VAL A 169 -16.16 18.19 7.39
N VAL A 170 -14.91 18.08 7.82
CA VAL A 170 -13.89 19.13 7.75
C VAL A 170 -12.87 18.74 6.70
N LYS A 171 -12.65 19.62 5.71
CA LYS A 171 -11.55 19.47 4.76
C LYS A 171 -10.25 19.86 5.44
N LEU A 172 -9.29 18.95 5.46
CA LEU A 172 -7.96 19.20 5.98
C LEU A 172 -7.02 19.65 4.85
N PRO A 173 -6.10 20.60 5.11
CA PRO A 173 -5.01 20.88 4.19
C PRO A 173 -4.00 19.73 4.21
N PHE A 174 -3.37 19.47 3.07
CA PHE A 174 -2.20 18.61 2.96
C PHE A 174 -1.30 19.12 1.83
N LEU A 175 -0.04 18.70 1.84
CA LEU A 175 0.94 19.02 0.82
C LEU A 175 1.09 17.81 -0.12
N ASP A 176 0.77 17.96 -1.39
CA ASP A 176 1.01 16.90 -2.39
C ASP A 176 2.49 16.88 -2.79
N LEU A 177 3.22 15.89 -2.31
CA LEU A 177 4.65 15.71 -2.59
C LEU A 177 4.92 14.95 -3.88
N ARG A 178 3.91 14.37 -4.56
CA ARG A 178 4.09 13.60 -5.79
C ARG A 178 4.90 14.30 -6.88
N PRO A 179 4.69 15.60 -7.16
CA PRO A 179 5.49 16.30 -8.19
C PRO A 179 6.99 16.28 -7.90
N TYR A 180 7.39 16.11 -6.64
CA TYR A 180 8.78 16.10 -6.21
C TYR A 180 9.40 14.69 -6.19
N HIS A 181 8.61 13.61 -6.34
CA HIS A 181 9.13 12.24 -6.29
C HIS A 181 10.26 11.98 -7.29
N PRO A 182 10.19 12.42 -8.56
CA PRO A 182 11.28 12.18 -9.51
C PRO A 182 12.60 12.82 -9.06
N ILE A 183 12.53 14.03 -8.51
CA ILE A 183 13.69 14.79 -8.04
C ILE A 183 14.28 14.12 -6.79
N LEU A 184 13.41 13.76 -5.83
CA LEU A 184 13.81 13.05 -4.61
C LEU A 184 14.49 11.71 -4.94
N ARG A 185 13.95 10.96 -5.91
CA ARG A 185 14.53 9.70 -6.37
C ARG A 185 15.88 9.89 -7.05
N GLN A 186 15.97 10.80 -8.01
CA GLN A 186 17.22 11.10 -8.72
C GLN A 186 18.33 11.48 -7.73
N TYR A 187 17.97 12.27 -6.72
CA TYR A 187 18.89 12.66 -5.66
C TYR A 187 19.32 11.48 -4.78
N TYR A 188 18.40 10.64 -4.31
CA TYR A 188 18.76 9.49 -3.47
C TYR A 188 19.79 8.59 -4.15
N LEU A 189 19.61 8.37 -5.46
CA LEU A 189 20.53 7.59 -6.28
C LEU A 189 21.89 8.29 -6.46
N SER A 190 21.93 9.61 -6.65
CA SER A 190 23.19 10.35 -6.74
C SER A 190 23.92 10.37 -5.39
N TYR A 191 23.20 10.55 -4.29
CA TYR A 191 23.71 10.51 -2.93
C TYR A 191 24.34 9.17 -2.58
N LYS A 192 23.63 8.05 -2.81
CA LYS A 192 24.18 6.69 -2.59
C LYS A 192 25.48 6.48 -3.37
N ARG A 193 25.52 6.90 -4.64
CA ARG A 193 26.75 6.82 -5.46
C ARG A 193 27.86 7.69 -4.91
N ALA A 194 27.56 8.92 -4.51
CA ALA A 194 28.54 9.85 -3.96
C ALA A 194 29.16 9.30 -2.67
N ILE A 195 28.35 8.81 -1.72
CA ILE A 195 28.83 8.19 -0.49
C ILE A 195 29.69 6.94 -0.78
N ALA A 196 29.21 6.06 -1.66
CA ALA A 196 29.98 4.87 -2.05
C ALA A 196 31.35 5.23 -2.66
N ASN A 197 31.44 6.37 -3.35
CA ASN A 197 32.66 6.88 -3.97
C ASN A 197 33.44 7.90 -3.12
N HIS A 198 33.00 8.15 -1.88
CA HIS A 198 33.60 9.15 -0.96
C HIS A 198 33.61 10.57 -1.55
N GLN A 199 32.57 10.90 -2.32
CA GLN A 199 32.33 12.21 -2.94
C GLN A 199 31.22 12.96 -2.22
N THR A 200 31.24 14.29 -2.35
CA THR A 200 30.13 15.13 -1.89
C THR A 200 28.96 15.00 -2.86
N PRO A 201 27.74 14.72 -2.38
CA PRO A 201 26.54 14.71 -3.22
C PRO A 201 26.29 16.10 -3.83
N ASP A 202 25.99 16.15 -5.12
CA ASP A 202 25.51 17.38 -5.76
C ASP A 202 24.01 17.54 -5.46
N VAL A 203 23.66 18.56 -4.66
CA VAL A 203 22.29 18.81 -4.16
C VAL A 203 21.70 20.00 -4.93
N PRO A 204 20.62 19.83 -5.71
CA PRO A 204 19.85 20.96 -6.21
C PRO A 204 19.33 21.78 -5.02
N LYS A 205 19.58 23.09 -5.02
CA LYS A 205 19.24 23.97 -3.88
C LYS A 205 17.75 23.92 -3.53
N GLU A 206 16.92 23.62 -4.51
CA GLU A 206 15.46 23.56 -4.45
C GLU A 206 14.94 22.44 -3.54
N VAL A 207 15.70 21.35 -3.35
CA VAL A 207 15.30 20.20 -2.51
C VAL A 207 16.06 20.11 -1.18
N SER A 208 17.05 20.97 -0.97
CA SER A 208 17.90 20.99 0.23
C SER A 208 17.10 21.08 1.56
N PRO A 209 16.04 21.89 1.70
CA PRO A 209 15.25 21.95 2.94
C PRO A 209 14.48 20.66 3.23
N LEU A 210 13.88 20.05 2.20
CA LEU A 210 13.16 18.78 2.34
C LEU A 210 14.15 17.67 2.75
N LEU A 211 15.37 17.73 2.22
CA LEU A 211 16.45 16.81 2.53
C LEU A 211 16.95 16.89 3.96
N THR A 212 17.15 18.09 4.50
CA THR A 212 17.47 18.26 5.92
C THR A 212 16.41 17.59 6.79
N LEU A 213 15.15 17.68 6.37
CA LEU A 213 14.04 17.05 7.08
C LEU A 213 14.10 15.52 7.01
N LEU A 214 14.35 14.94 5.82
CA LEU A 214 14.48 13.48 5.65
C LEU A 214 15.68 12.88 6.40
N VAL A 215 16.85 13.53 6.28
CA VAL A 215 18.09 13.08 6.96
C VAL A 215 17.97 13.18 8.48
N ASN A 216 17.41 14.29 8.99
CA ASN A 216 17.22 14.44 10.43
C ASN A 216 16.12 13.51 10.99
N SER A 217 15.23 13.01 10.13
CA SER A 217 14.20 12.04 10.52
C SER A 217 14.69 10.59 10.50
N GLN A 218 16.00 10.36 10.29
CA GLN A 218 16.62 9.03 10.26
C GLN A 218 15.97 8.08 9.24
N ILE A 219 15.43 8.60 8.13
CA ILE A 219 14.91 7.76 7.05
C ILE A 219 16.11 7.22 6.27
N GLU A 220 16.43 5.95 6.50
CA GLU A 220 17.61 5.29 5.92
C GLU A 220 17.33 4.73 4.51
N ARG A 221 16.05 4.42 4.23
CA ARG A 221 15.61 3.77 2.99
C ARG A 221 14.50 4.59 2.33
N PHE A 222 14.70 4.98 1.07
CA PHE A 222 13.69 5.74 0.33
C PHE A 222 12.41 4.92 0.11
N GLU A 223 12.55 3.60 0.14
CA GLU A 223 11.49 2.60 0.09
C GLU A 223 10.55 2.67 1.31
N GLU A 224 10.97 3.29 2.42
CA GLU A 224 10.14 3.57 3.61
C GLU A 224 9.16 4.73 3.36
N LEU A 225 9.48 5.60 2.41
CA LEU A 225 8.62 6.69 1.94
C LEU A 225 7.86 6.34 0.66
N PHE A 226 8.34 5.37 -0.12
CA PHE A 226 7.78 5.02 -1.41
C PHE A 226 7.81 3.49 -1.60
N PRO A 227 6.71 2.74 -1.31
CA PRO A 227 6.66 1.30 -1.45
C PRO A 227 7.03 0.90 -2.86
N ALA A 228 8.10 0.12 -2.92
CA ALA A 228 8.67 -0.52 -4.09
C ALA A 228 9.01 0.45 -5.22
N GLU A 229 10.26 0.40 -5.64
CA GLU A 229 10.76 1.16 -6.78
C GLU A 229 10.04 0.84 -8.11
N LEU A 230 9.08 -0.11 -8.11
CA LEU A 230 8.08 -0.40 -9.13
C LEU A 230 7.00 0.68 -9.19
N SER A 231 6.76 1.23 -10.38
CA SER A 231 5.51 1.95 -10.62
C SER A 231 4.34 0.99 -10.41
N PHE A 232 3.19 1.49 -9.93
CA PHE A 232 2.01 0.65 -9.71
C PHE A 232 1.59 -0.13 -10.97
N GLY A 233 1.70 0.50 -12.16
CA GLY A 233 1.46 -0.19 -13.43
C GLY A 233 2.40 -1.37 -13.67
N ALA A 234 3.66 -1.24 -13.25
CA ALA A 234 4.64 -2.31 -13.36
C ALA A 234 4.40 -3.43 -12.33
N ALA A 235 3.91 -3.13 -11.13
CA ALA A 235 3.49 -4.13 -10.15
C ALA A 235 2.30 -4.97 -10.66
N GLN A 236 1.27 -4.30 -11.19
CA GLN A 236 0.11 -4.97 -11.78
C GLN A 236 0.52 -5.79 -13.02
N GLU A 237 1.40 -5.26 -13.86
CA GLU A 237 1.93 -5.98 -15.01
C GLU A 237 2.66 -7.25 -14.60
N ILE A 238 3.44 -7.23 -13.52
CA ILE A 238 4.06 -8.46 -12.98
C ILE A 238 3.02 -9.45 -12.47
N ALA A 239 2.01 -8.99 -11.72
CA ALA A 239 0.95 -9.86 -11.21
C ALA A 239 0.19 -10.54 -12.37
N ASP A 240 -0.13 -9.79 -13.42
CA ASP A 240 -0.81 -10.29 -14.61
C ASP A 240 0.06 -11.29 -15.39
N MET A 241 1.37 -11.03 -15.51
CA MET A 241 2.32 -11.96 -16.12
C MET A 241 2.39 -13.27 -15.33
N VAL A 242 2.46 -13.21 -13.99
CA VAL A 242 2.50 -14.42 -13.16
C VAL A 242 1.21 -15.23 -13.26
N ALA A 243 0.05 -14.57 -13.24
CA ALA A 243 -1.25 -15.24 -13.32
C ALA A 243 -1.43 -16.04 -14.64
N LYS A 244 -0.77 -15.59 -15.72
CA LYS A 244 -0.84 -16.21 -17.05
C LYS A 244 0.34 -17.15 -17.32
N PHE A 245 1.41 -17.06 -16.56
CA PHE A 245 2.68 -17.75 -16.84
C PHE A 245 2.51 -19.26 -17.02
N SER A 246 1.79 -19.91 -16.10
CA SER A 246 1.63 -21.37 -16.09
C SER A 246 0.76 -21.92 -17.24
N SER A 247 -0.04 -21.08 -17.88
CA SER A 247 -0.95 -21.44 -18.97
C SER A 247 -0.47 -20.99 -20.35
N GLN A 248 0.66 -20.28 -20.40
CA GLN A 248 1.31 -19.80 -21.61
C GLN A 248 2.23 -20.85 -22.24
N SER A 249 2.45 -20.72 -23.55
CA SER A 249 3.44 -21.51 -24.28
C SER A 249 4.87 -21.20 -23.80
N PRO A 250 5.86 -22.08 -24.04
CA PRO A 250 7.25 -21.82 -23.65
C PRO A 250 7.82 -20.50 -24.21
N GLU A 251 7.45 -20.12 -25.45
CA GLU A 251 7.88 -18.86 -26.06
C GLU A 251 7.26 -17.63 -25.37
N GLU A 252 5.99 -17.71 -24.98
CA GLU A 252 5.30 -16.64 -24.23
C GLU A 252 5.82 -16.53 -22.78
N GLN A 253 6.21 -17.65 -22.17
CA GLN A 253 6.86 -17.67 -20.86
C GLN A 253 8.23 -16.98 -20.91
N ASP A 254 9.03 -17.24 -21.94
CA ASP A 254 10.30 -16.55 -22.15
C ASP A 254 10.11 -15.05 -22.35
N GLU A 255 9.10 -14.64 -23.13
CA GLU A 255 8.76 -13.22 -23.32
C GLU A 255 8.33 -12.56 -21.99
N ALA A 256 7.50 -13.24 -21.20
CA ALA A 256 7.09 -12.76 -19.87
C ALA A 256 8.28 -12.61 -18.92
N MET A 257 9.27 -13.51 -18.97
CA MET A 257 10.51 -13.41 -18.18
C MET A 257 11.40 -12.25 -18.64
N ILE A 258 11.55 -12.05 -19.95
CA ILE A 258 12.27 -10.89 -20.51
C ILE A 258 11.59 -9.60 -20.06
N ARG A 259 10.25 -9.56 -20.08
CA ARG A 259 9.46 -8.40 -19.68
C ARG A 259 9.54 -8.13 -18.18
N LEU A 260 9.42 -9.16 -17.34
CA LEU A 260 9.66 -9.07 -15.89
C LEU A 260 11.07 -8.54 -15.60
N GLY A 261 12.09 -9.09 -16.26
CA GLY A 261 13.46 -8.59 -16.13
C GLY A 261 13.61 -7.13 -16.56
N ALA A 262 12.94 -6.71 -17.63
CA ALA A 262 12.94 -5.32 -18.10
C ALA A 262 12.26 -4.37 -17.10
N ILE A 263 11.15 -4.80 -16.51
CA ILE A 263 10.43 -4.07 -15.46
C ILE A 263 11.30 -3.91 -14.21
N LEU A 264 11.85 -5.02 -13.70
CA LEU A 264 12.71 -5.00 -12.52
C LEU A 264 13.96 -4.12 -12.76
N ARG A 265 14.50 -4.12 -13.99
CA ARG A 265 15.62 -3.25 -14.41
C ARG A 265 15.21 -1.77 -14.47
N GLN A 266 14.10 -1.45 -15.13
CA GLN A 266 13.59 -0.09 -15.24
C GLN A 266 13.35 0.53 -13.87
N HIS A 267 13.00 -0.32 -12.92
CA HIS A 267 12.69 0.06 -11.55
C HIS A 267 13.86 -0.08 -10.58
N GLN A 268 15.05 -0.52 -11.04
CA GLN A 268 16.29 -0.66 -10.24
C GLN A 268 16.23 -1.66 -9.07
N ILE A 269 15.23 -2.54 -9.06
CA ILE A 269 14.99 -3.53 -8.00
C ILE A 269 16.08 -4.60 -7.92
N ILE A 270 16.76 -4.84 -9.04
CA ILE A 270 17.89 -5.77 -9.13
C ILE A 270 19.13 -4.98 -9.51
N ASP A 271 20.13 -4.98 -8.62
CA ASP A 271 21.45 -4.42 -8.92
C ASP A 271 22.18 -5.25 -10.00
N GLU A 272 23.25 -4.69 -10.57
CA GLU A 272 24.02 -5.32 -11.64
C GLU A 272 24.61 -6.68 -11.23
N GLN A 273 24.95 -6.83 -9.94
CA GLN A 273 25.46 -8.08 -9.37
C GLN A 273 24.36 -9.15 -9.28
N THR A 274 23.17 -8.77 -8.86
CA THR A 274 21.95 -9.60 -8.78
C THR A 274 21.48 -10.00 -10.17
N ARG A 275 21.59 -9.09 -11.16
CA ARG A 275 21.37 -9.40 -12.58
C ARG A 275 22.33 -10.47 -13.08
N GLN A 276 23.63 -10.33 -12.82
CA GLN A 276 24.63 -11.33 -13.23
C GLN A 276 24.44 -12.69 -12.52
N ARG A 277 23.89 -12.69 -11.29
CA ARG A 277 23.49 -13.91 -10.56
C ARG A 277 22.27 -14.57 -11.22
N LEU A 278 21.19 -13.81 -11.44
CA LEU A 278 19.99 -14.29 -12.13
C LEU A 278 20.30 -14.78 -13.55
N GLN A 279 21.21 -14.13 -14.27
CA GLN A 279 21.65 -14.57 -15.60
C GLN A 279 22.51 -15.84 -15.55
N ARG A 280 23.30 -16.05 -14.50
CA ARG A 280 24.01 -17.32 -14.29
C ARG A 280 23.03 -18.46 -13.99
N VAL A 281 22.02 -18.18 -13.18
CA VAL A 281 20.94 -19.12 -12.86
C VAL A 281 20.10 -19.46 -14.09
N LEU A 282 19.68 -18.46 -14.88
CA LEU A 282 18.91 -18.65 -16.12
C LEU A 282 19.68 -19.40 -17.21
N ARG A 283 21.02 -19.38 -17.16
CA ARG A 283 21.90 -20.12 -18.08
C ARG A 283 22.19 -21.55 -17.61
N HIS A 284 21.77 -21.91 -16.41
CA HIS A 284 21.83 -23.29 -15.93
C HIS A 284 20.48 -23.95 -16.18
N GLU A 285 20.44 -24.88 -17.15
CA GLU A 285 19.33 -25.80 -17.40
C GLU A 285 19.27 -26.90 -16.31
N GLY A 286 19.31 -26.51 -15.04
CA GLY A 286 19.50 -27.40 -13.89
C GLY A 286 18.34 -27.41 -12.89
N ASP A 287 18.38 -28.45 -12.04
CA ASP A 287 17.51 -28.69 -10.87
C ASP A 287 17.45 -27.46 -9.94
N GLY A 288 16.27 -27.17 -9.40
CA GLY A 288 15.99 -26.01 -8.55
C GLY A 288 16.84 -25.97 -7.27
N GLU A 289 17.38 -27.10 -6.81
CA GLU A 289 18.33 -27.12 -5.69
C GLU A 289 19.67 -26.43 -6.01
N GLU A 290 20.18 -26.56 -7.23
CA GLU A 290 21.45 -25.93 -7.64
C GLU A 290 21.28 -24.42 -7.79
N VAL A 291 20.13 -23.99 -8.31
CA VAL A 291 19.71 -22.60 -8.34
C VAL A 291 19.64 -22.02 -6.92
N TRP A 292 19.01 -22.75 -6.00
CA TRP A 292 18.90 -22.34 -4.61
C TRP A 292 20.27 -22.19 -3.94
N ARG A 293 21.19 -23.14 -4.16
CA ARG A 293 22.56 -23.11 -3.63
C ARG A 293 23.34 -21.88 -4.13
N ILE A 294 23.17 -21.50 -5.39
CA ILE A 294 23.78 -20.29 -5.97
C ILE A 294 23.21 -19.03 -5.33
N LEU A 295 21.91 -19.01 -5.00
CA LEU A 295 21.25 -17.84 -4.40
C LEU A 295 21.60 -17.64 -2.92
N THR A 296 21.88 -18.72 -2.17
CA THR A 296 22.13 -18.65 -0.71
C THR A 296 23.61 -18.62 -0.29
N SER A 297 24.55 -18.74 -1.23
CA SER A 297 25.99 -18.89 -0.91
C SER A 297 26.79 -17.58 -0.87
N ASP A 298 26.17 -16.43 -1.08
CA ASP A 298 26.84 -15.12 -1.21
C ASP A 298 26.28 -14.10 -0.20
N THR A 299 27.04 -13.05 0.12
CA THR A 299 26.66 -12.06 1.14
C THR A 299 25.51 -11.16 0.65
N ASP A 300 24.42 -11.18 1.40
CA ASP A 300 23.17 -10.46 1.15
C ASP A 300 23.18 -9.10 1.83
N THR A 301 23.47 -8.04 1.08
CA THR A 301 23.57 -6.67 1.60
C THR A 301 22.22 -6.03 1.92
N GLN A 302 21.10 -6.60 1.46
CA GLN A 302 19.75 -6.03 1.68
C GLN A 302 18.79 -6.97 2.45
N GLY A 303 19.28 -8.13 2.90
CA GLY A 303 18.48 -9.11 3.64
C GLY A 303 17.35 -9.74 2.81
N ILE A 304 17.35 -9.56 1.48
CA ILE A 304 16.30 -10.11 0.59
C ILE A 304 16.46 -11.62 0.47
N TRP A 305 17.68 -12.11 0.32
CA TRP A 305 17.99 -13.54 0.25
C TRP A 305 17.82 -14.23 1.59
N GLN A 306 18.11 -13.55 2.70
CA GLN A 306 17.81 -14.04 4.05
C GLN A 306 16.30 -14.21 4.26
N ARG A 307 15.49 -13.25 3.79
CA ARG A 307 14.03 -13.33 3.87
C ARG A 307 13.45 -14.39 2.94
N ILE A 308 13.99 -14.55 1.74
CA ILE A 308 13.63 -15.64 0.83
C ILE A 308 14.02 -16.99 1.44
N ALA A 309 15.21 -17.09 2.04
CA ALA A 309 15.68 -18.30 2.71
C ALA A 309 14.85 -18.67 3.94
N ALA A 310 14.38 -17.68 4.71
CA ALA A 310 13.46 -17.88 5.83
C ALA A 310 12.09 -18.41 5.39
N ASN A 311 11.74 -18.25 4.11
CA ASN A 311 10.49 -18.73 3.50
C ASN A 311 10.73 -19.84 2.47
N LYS A 312 11.87 -20.54 2.55
CA LYS A 312 12.26 -21.62 1.61
C LYS A 312 11.17 -22.67 1.45
N ASP A 313 10.46 -23.00 2.52
CA ASP A 313 9.41 -24.04 2.52
C ASP A 313 8.18 -23.66 1.67
N GLN A 314 8.05 -22.38 1.29
CA GLN A 314 7.02 -21.89 0.37
C GLN A 314 7.43 -22.01 -1.11
N LEU A 315 8.68 -22.38 -1.38
CA LEU A 315 9.20 -22.58 -2.72
C LEU A 315 9.16 -24.05 -3.10
N SER A 316 8.65 -24.34 -4.29
CA SER A 316 8.64 -25.69 -4.85
C SER A 316 10.00 -25.97 -5.50
N LEU A 317 10.95 -26.53 -4.77
CA LEU A 317 12.33 -26.71 -5.26
C LEU A 317 12.46 -27.74 -6.41
N GLY A 318 11.44 -28.57 -6.66
CA GLY A 318 11.39 -29.51 -7.78
C GLY A 318 10.83 -28.95 -9.10
N VAL A 319 10.72 -27.63 -9.22
CA VAL A 319 10.26 -26.96 -10.45
C VAL A 319 11.45 -26.53 -11.32
N SER A 320 11.19 -26.18 -12.58
CA SER A 320 12.24 -25.64 -13.46
C SER A 320 12.89 -24.39 -12.85
N ALA A 321 14.15 -24.13 -13.18
CA ALA A 321 14.86 -22.92 -12.76
C ALA A 321 14.04 -21.64 -13.02
N THR A 322 13.35 -21.57 -14.17
CA THR A 322 12.46 -20.45 -14.54
C THR A 322 11.27 -20.32 -13.59
N ALA A 323 10.60 -21.43 -13.25
CA ALA A 323 9.49 -21.41 -12.31
C ALA A 323 9.94 -21.04 -10.89
N LEU A 324 11.13 -21.47 -10.47
CA LEU A 324 11.70 -21.10 -9.17
C LEU A 324 12.01 -19.60 -9.10
N LEU A 325 12.55 -19.01 -10.18
CA LEU A 325 12.80 -17.56 -10.27
C LEU A 325 11.51 -16.74 -10.23
N LEU A 326 10.44 -17.24 -10.84
CA LEU A 326 9.13 -16.60 -10.77
C LEU A 326 8.56 -16.66 -9.34
N GLN A 327 8.70 -17.81 -8.66
CA GLN A 327 8.29 -17.94 -7.25
C GLN A 327 9.10 -17.03 -6.33
N ILE A 328 10.40 -16.86 -6.59
CA ILE A 328 11.24 -15.91 -5.87
C ILE A 328 10.79 -14.47 -6.13
N ALA A 329 10.54 -14.09 -7.38
CA ALA A 329 10.03 -12.76 -7.72
C ALA A 329 8.68 -12.48 -7.03
N MET A 330 7.76 -13.45 -7.07
CA MET A 330 6.49 -13.42 -6.34
C MET A 330 6.69 -13.22 -4.85
N MET A 331 7.61 -13.97 -4.24
CA MET A 331 7.87 -13.88 -2.82
C MET A 331 8.48 -12.52 -2.45
N ILE A 332 9.37 -11.97 -3.28
CA ILE A 332 9.90 -10.61 -3.10
C ILE A 332 8.74 -9.61 -3.12
N LEU A 333 7.82 -9.75 -4.07
CA LEU A 333 6.65 -8.88 -4.17
C LEU A 333 5.73 -9.03 -2.96
N GLN A 334 5.48 -10.25 -2.46
CA GLN A 334 4.70 -10.49 -1.24
C GLN A 334 5.37 -9.91 0.00
N ILE A 335 6.69 -10.10 0.16
CA ILE A 335 7.50 -9.54 1.25
C ILE A 335 7.47 -8.00 1.22
N GLN A 336 7.46 -7.42 0.02
CA GLN A 336 7.32 -5.98 -0.18
C GLN A 336 5.85 -5.50 -0.15
N GLY A 337 4.91 -6.40 0.11
CA GLY A 337 3.48 -6.14 0.16
C GLY A 337 2.90 -5.68 -1.17
N VAL A 338 3.55 -5.90 -2.31
CA VAL A 338 3.10 -5.47 -3.64
C VAL A 338 1.92 -6.31 -4.16
N ILE A 339 1.86 -7.58 -3.77
CA ILE A 339 0.79 -8.54 -4.09
C ILE A 339 0.30 -9.27 -2.85
#